data_AF-X1KXU5-F1
#
_entry.id   AF-X1KXU5-F1
#
_cell.length_a   1.000
_cell.length_b   1.000
_cell.length_c   1.000
_cell.angle_alpha   90.00
_cell.angle_beta   90.00
_cell.angle_gamma   90.00
#
_symmetry.space_group_name_H-M   'P 1'
#
loop_
_entity.id
_entity.type
_entity.pdbx_description
1 polymer ?
#
loop_
_entity_poly.entity_id
_entity_poly.type
_entity_poly.pdbx_seq_one_letter_code
_entity_poly.pdbx_strand_id
1 'polypeptide(L)'
;MRLLRSYLREALPGLSAARPRMRGIAAPEYGTFVFMGVQSKRIYNVDVYYSDVVDALINWDGGAGASATSPSSFTAPEDLILSDIAVVTGGTDTKKFQLLRNNQPTGDFIRHIPHLTTNPNRPQLRLGFARGTEVRAIQKA
;
A
#
# COMPACT_ATOMS: atom_id res chain seq x y z
N MET A 1 30.28 -55.45 -50.08
CA MET A 1 29.78 -55.36 -48.69
C MET A 1 30.18 -53.99 -48.16
N ARG A 2 29.38 -52.91 -48.11
CA ARG A 2 28.03 -52.62 -47.58
C ARG A 2 27.90 -52.77 -46.05
N LEU A 3 28.05 -51.66 -45.33
CA LEU A 3 27.26 -51.14 -44.17
C LEU A 3 27.98 -49.85 -43.66
N LEU A 4 27.50 -48.61 -43.89
CA LEU A 4 26.42 -47.87 -43.18
C LEU A 4 26.58 -47.90 -41.65
N ARG A 5 26.33 -46.86 -40.85
CA ARG A 5 26.07 -45.41 -40.92
C ARG A 5 25.95 -45.00 -39.44
N SER A 6 26.31 -43.76 -39.09
CA SER A 6 25.77 -42.96 -37.98
C SER A 6 25.46 -43.64 -36.63
N TYR A 7 26.25 -43.33 -35.60
CA TYR A 7 25.69 -43.17 -34.25
C TYR A 7 25.61 -41.68 -33.94
N LEU A 8 24.37 -41.22 -33.96
CA LEU A 8 23.92 -39.86 -33.76
C LEU A 8 24.29 -39.35 -32.35
N ARG A 9 24.64 -38.07 -32.31
CA ARG A 9 24.47 -37.21 -31.14
C ARG A 9 23.02 -37.34 -30.64
N GLU A 10 22.83 -37.92 -29.46
CA GLU A 10 21.65 -37.61 -28.65
C GLU A 10 22.03 -36.50 -27.68
N ALA A 11 21.87 -35.26 -28.15
CA ALA A 11 21.69 -34.13 -27.25
C ALA A 11 20.32 -34.30 -26.60
N LEU A 12 20.29 -34.71 -25.32
CA LEU A 12 19.09 -34.66 -24.49
C LEU A 12 18.53 -33.22 -24.51
N PRO A 13 17.35 -32.96 -25.10
CA PRO A 13 16.68 -31.69 -24.95
C PRO A 13 15.84 -31.78 -23.68
N GLY A 14 15.96 -30.82 -22.75
CA GLY A 14 14.89 -30.67 -21.75
C GLY A 14 15.22 -30.15 -20.37
N LEU A 15 16.46 -29.80 -20.03
CA LEU A 15 16.71 -29.02 -18.80
C LEU A 15 16.81 -27.54 -19.16
N SER A 16 15.69 -26.98 -19.61
CA SER A 16 15.46 -25.55 -19.40
C SER A 16 15.44 -25.35 -17.90
N ALA A 17 16.57 -24.92 -17.34
CA ALA A 17 16.64 -24.45 -15.97
C ALA A 17 15.60 -23.33 -15.86
N ALA A 18 14.43 -23.67 -15.33
CA ALA A 18 13.43 -22.69 -14.97
C ALA A 18 14.13 -21.77 -13.98
N ARG A 19 14.58 -20.60 -14.48
CA ARG A 19 15.09 -19.54 -13.61
C ARG A 19 13.99 -19.35 -12.58
N PRO A 20 14.28 -19.46 -11.27
CA PRO A 20 13.29 -19.14 -10.27
C PRO A 20 12.81 -17.75 -10.63
N ARG A 21 11.55 -17.63 -11.03
CA ARG A 21 10.91 -16.32 -11.16
C ARG A 21 10.99 -15.80 -9.73
N MET A 22 11.91 -14.88 -9.46
CA MET A 22 11.80 -14.04 -8.28
C MET A 22 10.44 -13.36 -8.44
N ARG A 23 9.43 -13.92 -7.78
CA ARG A 23 8.23 -13.19 -7.49
C ARG A 23 8.75 -12.08 -6.60
N GLY A 24 8.92 -10.88 -7.17
CA GLY A 24 9.29 -9.71 -6.38
C GLY A 24 8.29 -9.66 -5.23
N ILE A 25 8.76 -9.92 -4.02
CA ILE A 25 7.95 -9.68 -2.84
C ILE A 25 7.96 -8.16 -2.75
N ALA A 26 6.81 -7.56 -3.07
CA ALA A 26 6.63 -6.13 -2.90
C ALA A 26 7.04 -5.78 -1.46
N ALA A 27 8.05 -4.90 -1.34
CA ALA A 27 8.58 -4.54 -0.04
C ALA A 27 7.49 -3.74 0.69
N PRO A 28 7.10 -4.15 1.89
CA PRO A 28 6.07 -3.41 2.60
C PRO A 28 6.59 -2.04 3.01
N GLU A 29 5.68 -1.09 3.01
CA GLU A 29 5.97 0.30 3.28
C GLU A 29 5.09 0.83 4.41
N TYR A 30 5.56 1.94 4.98
CA TYR A 30 4.96 2.57 6.16
C TYR A 30 4.59 4.01 5.89
N GLY A 31 3.60 4.50 6.64
CA GLY A 31 3.27 5.91 6.69
C GLY A 31 2.46 6.24 7.93
N THR A 32 2.11 7.52 8.07
CA THR A 32 1.26 8.02 9.14
C THR A 32 0.18 8.91 8.54
N PHE A 33 -1.06 8.64 8.93
CA PHE A 33 -2.21 9.47 8.65
C PHE A 33 -2.46 10.37 9.84
N VAL A 34 -2.52 11.68 9.59
CA VAL A 34 -2.72 12.68 10.64
C VAL A 34 -4.13 13.21 10.53
N PHE A 35 -4.94 12.92 11.54
CA PHE A 35 -6.28 13.48 11.67
C PHE A 35 -6.32 14.52 12.79
N MET A 36 -7.23 15.47 12.66
CA MET A 36 -7.54 16.46 13.68
C MET A 36 -9.02 16.38 14.04
N GLY A 37 -9.31 16.27 15.34
CA GLY A 37 -10.65 16.38 15.89
C GLY A 37 -11.25 17.76 15.62
N VAL A 38 -12.45 17.80 15.04
CA VAL A 38 -13.12 19.05 14.69
C VAL A 38 -13.47 19.84 15.95
N GLN A 39 -13.98 19.16 16.97
CA GLN A 39 -14.37 19.77 18.25
C GLN A 39 -13.19 19.81 19.22
N SER A 40 -12.53 18.68 19.45
CA SER A 40 -11.49 18.57 20.47
C SER A 40 -10.17 19.25 20.08
N LYS A 41 -9.93 19.46 18.77
CA LYS A 41 -8.62 19.83 18.20
C LYS A 41 -7.51 18.84 18.52
N ARG A 42 -7.84 17.65 19.04
CA ARG A 42 -6.88 16.59 19.29
C ARG A 42 -6.30 16.08 17.98
N ILE A 43 -4.99 15.88 17.96
CA ILE A 43 -4.30 15.24 16.85
C ILE A 43 -4.31 13.73 17.07
N TYR A 44 -4.69 12.99 16.02
CA TYR A 44 -4.63 11.55 15.94
C TYR A 44 -3.63 11.18 14.86
N ASN A 45 -2.44 10.73 15.29
CA ASN A 45 -1.46 10.13 14.41
C ASN A 45 -1.77 8.63 14.36
N VAL A 46 -2.13 8.13 13.19
CA VAL A 46 -2.44 6.71 12.99
C VAL A 46 -1.44 6.15 11.99
N ASP A 47 -0.54 5.32 12.48
CA ASP A 47 0.43 4.65 11.64
C ASP A 47 -0.24 3.62 10.74
N VAL A 48 0.32 3.43 9.56
CA VAL A 48 -0.18 2.50 8.56
C VAL A 48 0.94 1.66 7.98
N TYR A 49 0.55 0.47 7.53
CA TYR A 49 1.36 -0.48 6.80
C TYR A 49 0.65 -0.75 5.46
N TYR A 50 1.40 -0.81 4.36
CA TYR A 50 0.86 -1.20 3.07
C TYR A 50 1.82 -2.08 2.27
N SER A 51 1.26 -3.08 1.60
CA SER A 51 2.00 -4.17 0.97
C SER A 51 2.57 -3.85 -0.41
N ASP A 52 2.33 -2.63 -0.93
CA ASP A 52 2.60 -2.24 -2.31
C ASP A 52 1.95 -3.22 -3.33
N VAL A 53 0.68 -3.55 -3.10
CA VAL A 53 -0.12 -4.42 -3.99
C VAL A 53 -1.34 -3.64 -4.49
N VAL A 54 -1.49 -3.55 -5.80
CA VAL A 54 -2.62 -2.85 -6.44
C VAL A 54 -3.94 -3.45 -5.98
N ASP A 55 -4.90 -2.58 -5.65
CA ASP A 55 -6.24 -2.89 -5.17
C ASP A 55 -6.31 -3.57 -3.80
N ALA A 56 -5.18 -3.72 -3.10
CA ALA A 56 -5.19 -4.16 -1.71
C ALA A 56 -5.51 -3.00 -0.75
N LEU A 57 -6.15 -3.33 0.36
CA LEU A 57 -6.35 -2.39 1.48
C LEU A 57 -5.04 -2.17 2.22
N ILE A 58 -4.89 -0.98 2.82
CA ILE A 58 -3.83 -0.73 3.80
C ILE A 58 -4.26 -1.23 5.19
N ASN A 59 -3.29 -1.46 6.06
CA ASN A 59 -3.49 -1.82 7.45
C ASN A 59 -3.20 -0.61 8.35
N TRP A 60 -4.04 -0.40 9.35
CA TRP A 60 -3.99 0.71 10.30
C TRP A 60 -3.54 0.20 11.66
N ASP A 61 -2.78 1.01 12.40
CA ASP A 61 -2.37 0.65 13.75
C ASP A 61 -3.59 0.47 14.69
N GLY A 62 -3.65 -0.69 15.34
CA GLY A 62 -4.63 -1.03 16.37
C GLY A 62 -4.16 -0.77 17.81
N GLY A 63 -2.95 -0.20 17.99
CA GLY A 63 -2.37 0.18 19.28
C GLY A 63 -1.01 -0.47 19.60
N ALA A 64 -0.44 -1.27 18.71
CA ALA A 64 0.84 -1.98 18.90
C ALA A 64 1.84 -1.74 17.77
N GLY A 65 1.54 -0.79 16.87
CA GLY A 65 2.24 -0.57 15.62
C GLY A 65 1.48 -1.17 14.43
N ALA A 66 1.58 -0.49 13.29
CA ALA A 66 1.01 -0.96 12.04
C ALA A 66 1.82 -2.14 11.47
N SER A 67 1.12 -3.17 11.01
CA SER A 67 1.71 -4.39 10.45
C SER A 67 0.75 -5.07 9.47
N ALA A 68 1.20 -6.11 8.79
CA ALA A 68 0.39 -6.89 7.85
C ALA A 68 -0.87 -7.54 8.48
N THR A 69 -0.87 -7.74 9.80
CA THR A 69 -2.00 -8.33 10.54
C THR A 69 -2.86 -7.28 11.24
N SER A 70 -2.49 -6.00 11.16
CA SER A 70 -3.26 -4.93 11.79
C SER A 70 -4.60 -4.71 11.05
N PRO A 71 -5.60 -4.09 11.70
CA PRO A 71 -6.92 -3.87 11.09
C PRO A 71 -6.87 -3.15 9.74
N SER A 72 -7.83 -3.43 8.85
CA SER A 72 -7.92 -2.75 7.53
C SER A 72 -8.74 -1.45 7.56
N SER A 73 -9.06 -0.96 8.76
CA SER A 73 -9.82 0.26 8.99
C SER A 73 -9.39 0.97 10.26
N PHE A 74 -9.59 2.28 10.28
CA PHE A 74 -9.54 3.12 11.46
C PHE A 74 -10.92 3.75 11.68
N THR A 75 -11.50 3.57 12.87
CA THR A 75 -12.83 4.13 13.18
C THR A 75 -12.68 5.51 13.81
N ALA A 76 -13.28 6.51 13.19
CA ALA A 76 -13.24 7.89 13.67
C ALA A 76 -13.92 8.02 15.05
N PRO A 77 -13.19 8.37 16.14
CA PRO A 77 -13.77 8.43 17.49
C PRO A 77 -14.66 9.67 17.72
N GLU A 78 -14.44 10.72 16.93
CA GLU A 78 -15.22 11.96 16.84
C GLU A 78 -15.26 12.42 15.37
N ASP A 79 -15.82 13.60 15.09
CA ASP A 79 -15.71 14.18 13.75
C ASP A 79 -14.26 14.60 13.50
N LEU A 80 -13.69 14.11 12.40
CA LEU A 80 -12.28 14.29 12.04
C LEU A 80 -12.10 15.02 10.71
N ILE A 81 -10.97 15.69 10.58
CA ILE A 81 -10.41 16.12 9.30
C ILE A 81 -9.05 15.43 9.13
N LEU A 82 -8.86 14.72 8.03
CA LEU A 82 -7.53 14.28 7.60
C LEU A 82 -6.76 15.51 7.11
N SER A 83 -5.68 15.84 7.81
CA SER A 83 -4.88 17.06 7.58
C SER A 83 -3.57 16.79 6.85
N ASP A 84 -2.94 15.64 7.08
CA ASP A 84 -1.69 15.23 6.43
C ASP A 84 -1.63 13.71 6.28
N ILE A 85 -0.85 13.28 5.30
CA ILE A 85 -0.33 11.92 5.17
C ILE A 85 1.17 12.04 4.92
N ALA A 86 1.95 11.30 5.69
CA ALA A 86 3.38 11.19 5.50
C ALA A 86 3.75 9.73 5.25
N VAL A 87 4.22 9.42 4.04
CA VAL A 87 4.69 8.07 3.66
C VAL A 87 6.22 8.03 3.64
N VAL A 88 6.81 6.95 4.13
CA VAL A 88 8.28 6.80 4.22
C VAL A 88 8.90 6.75 2.83
N THR A 89 8.33 5.93 1.95
CA THR A 89 8.69 5.86 0.53
C THR A 89 7.47 5.48 -0.29
N GLY A 90 7.46 5.85 -1.57
CA GLY A 90 6.39 5.42 -2.47
C GLY A 90 6.53 3.94 -2.83
N GLY A 91 5.40 3.29 -3.08
CA GLY A 91 5.37 1.94 -3.65
C GLY A 91 6.00 1.85 -5.04
N THR A 92 6.53 0.68 -5.37
CA THR A 92 7.03 0.32 -6.71
C THR A 92 5.87 0.06 -7.65
N ASP A 93 4.85 -0.68 -7.21
CA ASP A 93 3.68 -1.03 -8.01
C ASP A 93 2.52 -0.04 -7.80
N THR A 94 2.44 0.57 -6.62
CA THR A 94 1.37 1.47 -6.20
C THR A 94 1.87 2.90 -6.05
N LYS A 95 1.09 3.88 -6.53
CA LYS A 95 1.48 5.30 -6.59
C LYS A 95 0.56 6.23 -5.82
N LYS A 96 -0.60 5.74 -5.39
CA LYS A 96 -1.61 6.54 -4.71
C LYS A 96 -2.52 5.69 -3.83
N PHE A 97 -3.12 6.35 -2.85
CA PHE A 97 -4.23 5.82 -2.06
C PHE A 97 -5.54 6.39 -2.55
N GLN A 98 -6.55 5.54 -2.69
CA GLN A 98 -7.95 5.97 -2.75
C GLN A 98 -8.54 5.84 -1.35
N LEU A 99 -9.10 6.91 -0.79
CA LEU A 99 -9.73 6.85 0.52
C LEU A 99 -11.21 6.48 0.44
N LEU A 100 -11.65 5.75 1.45
CA LEU A 100 -13.00 5.24 1.58
C LEU A 100 -13.60 5.69 2.91
N ARG A 101 -14.90 5.96 2.89
CA ARG A 101 -15.77 6.18 4.04
C ARG A 101 -16.79 5.05 4.07
N ASN A 102 -16.75 4.17 5.07
CA ASN A 102 -17.68 3.04 5.17
C ASN A 102 -17.73 2.23 3.85
N ASN A 103 -16.55 1.93 3.30
CA ASN A 103 -16.37 1.23 2.02
C ASN A 103 -16.85 1.98 0.75
N GLN A 104 -17.25 3.24 0.86
CA GLN A 104 -17.55 4.10 -0.29
C GLN A 104 -16.35 4.99 -0.65
N PRO A 105 -15.86 4.98 -1.89
CA PRO A 105 -14.79 5.86 -2.31
C PRO A 105 -15.14 7.33 -2.13
N THR A 106 -14.18 8.12 -1.66
CA THR A 106 -14.32 9.57 -1.49
C THR A 106 -14.20 10.35 -2.80
N GLY A 107 -13.70 9.71 -3.86
CA GLY A 107 -13.37 10.34 -5.14
C GLY A 107 -11.95 10.91 -5.17
N ASP A 108 -11.34 11.15 -4.00
CA ASP A 108 -10.00 11.67 -3.87
C ASP A 108 -8.93 10.57 -4.00
N PHE A 109 -7.87 10.89 -4.75
CA PHE A 109 -6.64 10.09 -4.81
C PHE A 109 -5.48 10.88 -4.22
N ILE A 110 -4.79 10.25 -3.27
CA ILE A 110 -3.65 10.85 -2.60
C ILE A 110 -2.39 10.18 -3.12
N ARG A 111 -1.58 10.93 -3.87
CA ARG A 111 -0.35 10.41 -4.48
C ARG A 111 0.75 10.27 -3.44
N HIS A 112 1.56 9.22 -3.53
CA HIS A 112 2.67 9.00 -2.58
C HIS A 112 3.73 10.11 -2.67
N ILE A 113 4.15 10.47 -3.90
CA ILE A 113 5.29 11.37 -4.13
C ILE A 113 5.14 12.75 -3.45
N PRO A 114 4.00 13.46 -3.57
CA PRO A 114 3.84 14.73 -2.86
C PRO A 114 3.80 14.59 -1.33
N HIS A 115 3.56 13.38 -0.82
CA HIS A 115 3.34 13.08 0.59
C HIS A 115 4.50 12.29 1.24
N LEU A 116 5.66 12.26 0.60
CA LEU A 116 6.87 11.66 1.21
C LEU A 116 7.27 12.41 2.49
N THR A 117 7.75 11.68 3.50
CA THR A 117 8.28 12.26 4.76
C THR A 117 9.42 13.24 4.51
N THR A 118 10.18 13.03 3.43
CA THR A 118 11.28 13.89 2.98
C THR A 118 10.83 15.17 2.28
N ASN A 119 9.55 15.30 1.91
CA ASN A 119 9.01 16.55 1.38
C ASN A 119 8.59 17.46 2.54
N PRO A 120 9.24 18.61 2.77
CA PRO A 120 8.83 19.55 3.82
C PRO A 120 7.56 20.32 3.47
N ASN A 121 7.14 20.32 2.19
CA ASN A 121 6.01 21.06 1.67
C ASN A 121 4.92 20.10 1.16
N ARG A 122 4.48 19.16 2.01
CA ARG A 122 3.38 18.26 1.66
C ARG A 122 2.08 19.05 1.46
N PRO A 123 1.31 18.77 0.40
CA PRO A 123 0.01 19.39 0.20
C PRO A 123 -0.89 19.14 1.43
N GLN A 124 -1.58 20.18 1.90
CA GLN A 124 -2.56 19.99 2.97
C GLN A 124 -3.75 19.19 2.47
N LEU A 125 -4.21 18.26 3.31
CA LEU A 125 -5.45 17.53 3.09
C LEU A 125 -6.55 18.18 3.94
N ARG A 126 -7.79 18.12 3.44
CA ARG A 126 -8.97 18.67 4.13
C ARG A 126 -10.18 17.75 3.94
N LEU A 127 -9.95 16.46 4.20
CA LEU A 127 -10.98 15.44 3.98
C LEU A 127 -11.70 15.13 5.29
N GLY A 128 -13.01 15.41 5.33
CA GLY A 128 -13.83 15.21 6.53
C GLY A 128 -14.30 13.76 6.71
N PHE A 129 -14.40 13.32 7.96
CA PHE A 129 -14.96 12.04 8.38
C PHE A 129 -15.86 12.27 9.59
N ALA A 130 -17.11 11.83 9.52
CA ALA A 130 -18.02 11.90 10.65
C ALA A 130 -17.63 10.87 11.71
N ARG A 131 -17.96 11.14 12.98
CA ARG A 131 -17.81 10.15 14.06
C ARG A 131 -18.40 8.79 13.68
N GLY A 132 -17.68 7.72 14.01
CA GLY A 132 -18.06 6.35 13.72
C GLY A 132 -17.80 5.90 12.27
N THR A 133 -17.31 6.79 11.40
CA THR A 133 -16.92 6.40 10.04
C THR A 133 -15.72 5.45 10.10
N GLU A 134 -15.82 4.32 9.41
CA GLU A 134 -14.66 3.49 9.10
C GLU A 134 -13.88 4.11 7.94
N VAL A 135 -12.70 4.62 8.27
CA VAL A 135 -11.73 5.11 7.30
C VAL A 135 -10.92 3.94 6.79
N ARG A 136 -10.87 3.77 5.47
CA ARG A 136 -10.05 2.77 4.80
C ARG A 136 -9.30 3.41 3.64
N ALA A 137 -8.23 2.78 3.18
CA ALA A 137 -7.54 3.19 1.96
C ALA A 137 -7.21 1.98 1.10
N ILE A 138 -7.42 2.11 -0.20
CA ILE A 138 -7.01 1.13 -1.21
C ILE A 138 -5.78 1.66 -1.94
N GLN A 139 -4.81 0.78 -2.13
CA GLN A 139 -3.59 1.04 -2.88
C GLN A 139 -3.88 0.99 -4.39
N LYS A 140 -3.38 1.95 -5.16
CA LYS A 140 -3.67 2.07 -6.60
C LYS A 140 -2.40 2.37 -7.39
N ALA A 141 -2.32 1.84 -8.60
CA ALA A 141 -1.27 2.17 -9.57
C ALA A 141 -1.32 3.64 -10.03
#